data_AF-A0A970P7M8-F1
#
_entry.id   AF-A0A970P7M8-F1
#
_cell.length_a   1.000
_cell.length_b   1.000
_cell.length_c   1.000
_cell.angle_alpha   90.00
_cell.angle_beta   90.00
_cell.angle_gamma   90.00
#
_symmetry.space_group_name_H-M   'P 1'
#
loop_
_entity.id
_entity.type
_entity.pdbx_description
1 polymer ?
#
loop_
_entity_poly.entity_id
_entity_poly.type
_entity_poly.pdbx_seq_one_letter_code
_entity_poly.pdbx_strand_id
1 'polypeptide(L)'
;SYDERDYLGKHAAGRLAEWDGEMWRTIEEKPFMEAAGRRNLGNAIFAIGWDEASAILKVLIDGEWGTWRLPKASQCYDHGWLTEWTRIREVETERFMMDCHGIFYELPAQVYGGGIFPIKPVCQHLRIIPDYCSWAGLLVLAGNQNTPNGDNNPLGGQPMAGLWMGKTDDLWGLGKPQGWGGPWRRTKVTAGEPSDPFLMTGFEHKCLHLAQTGGGPVEFTLETDVLGDGTFAATETIMVGAGEQRTHVFPPGFSAHWARLIADADCTATAQFVYT
;
A
#
# COMPACT_ATOMS: atom_id res chain seq x y z
N SER A 1 11.73 9.96 4.38
CA SER A 1 12.40 8.76 4.90
C SER A 1 11.58 8.19 6.05
N TYR A 2 11.77 6.91 6.36
CA TYR A 2 11.30 6.27 7.58
C TYR A 2 12.52 5.64 8.26
N ASP A 3 13.09 6.35 9.23
CA ASP A 3 14.25 5.87 10.00
C ASP A 3 13.84 5.47 11.42
N GLU A 4 14.82 5.05 12.24
CA GLU A 4 14.57 4.61 13.62
C GLU A 4 13.80 5.68 14.43
N ARG A 5 14.04 6.97 14.17
CA ARG A 5 13.36 8.07 14.89
C ARG A 5 11.89 8.16 14.47
N ASP A 6 11.58 7.92 13.19
CA ASP A 6 10.19 7.79 12.74
C ASP A 6 9.52 6.58 13.40
N TYR A 7 10.20 5.42 13.44
CA TYR A 7 9.71 4.20 14.09
C TYR A 7 9.44 4.39 15.60
N LEU A 8 10.34 5.10 16.30
CA LEU A 8 10.20 5.41 17.72
C LEU A 8 9.25 6.58 18.00
N GLY A 9 8.64 7.19 16.98
CA GLY A 9 7.75 8.34 17.10
C GLY A 9 8.43 9.61 17.64
N LYS A 10 9.76 9.71 17.49
CA LYS A 10 10.56 10.86 17.95
C LYS A 10 10.53 12.04 16.97
N HIS A 11 10.26 11.78 15.69
CA HIS A 11 9.99 12.79 14.67
C HIS A 11 9.05 12.21 13.60
N ALA A 12 8.62 13.06 12.66
CA ALA A 12 8.05 12.64 11.38
C ALA A 12 8.70 13.46 10.25
N ALA A 13 9.64 12.86 9.51
CA ALA A 13 10.41 13.60 8.50
C ALA A 13 9.67 13.73 7.16
N GLY A 14 8.99 12.66 6.74
CA GLY A 14 8.21 12.60 5.51
C GLY A 14 6.94 13.46 5.57
N ARG A 15 6.49 13.94 4.41
CA ARG A 15 5.21 14.65 4.30
C ARG A 15 4.61 14.50 2.89
N LEU A 16 3.29 14.42 2.82
CA LEU A 16 2.51 14.80 1.64
C LEU A 16 2.00 16.22 1.88
N ALA A 17 2.20 17.11 0.91
CA ALA A 17 1.75 18.50 1.00
C ALA A 17 1.18 18.96 -0.35
N GLU A 18 0.21 19.86 -0.29
CA GLU A 18 -0.38 20.51 -1.46
C GLU A 18 -0.15 22.01 -1.43
N TRP A 19 -0.10 22.62 -2.61
CA TRP A 19 0.01 24.06 -2.80
C TRP A 19 -1.32 24.60 -3.30
N ASP A 20 -1.93 25.52 -2.56
CA ASP A 20 -3.23 26.12 -2.90
C ASP A 20 -3.13 27.33 -3.86
N GLY A 21 -1.91 27.75 -4.20
CA GLY A 21 -1.65 28.97 -4.96
C GLY A 21 -0.90 30.05 -4.17
N GLU A 22 -1.00 30.01 -2.84
CA GLU A 22 -0.46 31.04 -1.93
C GLU A 22 0.37 30.44 -0.78
N MET A 23 -0.03 29.28 -0.25
CA MET A 23 0.66 28.60 0.84
C MET A 23 0.66 27.07 0.68
N TRP A 24 1.66 26.44 1.30
CA TRP A 24 1.75 24.98 1.38
C TRP A 24 0.93 24.48 2.57
N ARG A 25 0.05 23.51 2.33
CA ARG A 25 -0.69 22.79 3.36
C ARG A 25 -0.16 21.36 3.47
N THR A 26 0.25 20.95 4.66
CA THR A 26 0.58 19.54 4.93
C THR A 26 -0.70 18.72 4.98
N ILE A 27 -0.77 17.67 4.16
CA ILE A 27 -1.87 16.70 4.13
C ILE A 27 -1.63 15.59 5.13
N GLU A 28 -0.41 15.05 5.18
CA GLU A 28 -0.06 13.99 6.12
C GLU A 28 1.44 13.97 6.40
N GLU A 29 1.81 13.78 7.67
CA GLU A 29 3.19 13.68 8.13
C GLU A 29 3.64 12.21 8.16
N LYS A 30 3.82 11.64 6.97
CA LYS A 30 4.32 10.28 6.79
C LYS A 30 5.31 10.21 5.62
N PRO A 31 6.12 9.14 5.53
CA PRO A 31 6.91 8.87 4.33
C PRO A 31 6.01 8.78 3.09
N PHE A 32 6.23 9.68 2.15
CA PHE A 32 5.67 9.66 0.79
C PHE A 32 6.82 9.79 -0.22
N MET A 33 6.66 9.19 -1.41
CA MET A 33 7.75 9.05 -2.38
C MET A 33 7.40 9.44 -3.83
N GLU A 34 6.14 9.35 -4.22
CA GLU A 34 5.69 9.69 -5.58
C GLU A 34 4.34 10.40 -5.49
N ALA A 35 4.14 11.39 -6.37
CA ALA A 35 2.84 11.90 -6.73
C ALA A 35 2.75 11.92 -8.26
N ALA A 36 1.81 11.18 -8.83
CA ALA A 36 1.62 11.05 -10.27
C ALA A 36 0.16 11.29 -10.62
N GLY A 37 -0.09 12.03 -11.69
CA GLY A 37 -1.43 12.30 -12.17
C GLY A 37 -1.43 12.59 -13.66
N ARG A 38 -2.57 12.39 -14.30
CA ARG A 38 -2.73 12.66 -15.73
C ARG A 38 -3.89 13.60 -15.96
N ARG A 39 -3.58 14.84 -16.31
CA ARG A 39 -4.57 15.92 -16.51
C ARG A 39 -5.65 15.59 -17.54
N ASN A 40 -5.31 14.86 -18.61
CA ASN A 40 -6.29 14.51 -19.64
C ASN A 40 -6.99 13.16 -19.40
N LEU A 41 -6.79 12.54 -18.23
CA LEU A 41 -7.36 11.24 -17.88
C LEU A 41 -7.78 11.28 -16.40
N GLY A 42 -8.97 11.84 -16.14
CA GLY A 42 -9.59 11.84 -14.81
C GLY A 42 -9.18 12.98 -13.86
N ASN A 43 -8.11 13.74 -14.15
CA ASN A 43 -7.58 14.78 -13.24
C ASN A 43 -7.26 14.29 -11.83
N ALA A 44 -7.12 12.98 -11.63
CA ALA A 44 -6.73 12.41 -10.35
C ALA A 44 -5.22 12.53 -10.13
N ILE A 45 -4.83 12.76 -8.89
CA ILE A 45 -3.44 12.66 -8.44
C ILE A 45 -3.34 11.50 -7.46
N PHE A 46 -2.51 10.53 -7.80
CA PHE A 46 -2.17 9.40 -6.96
C PHE A 46 -0.86 9.71 -6.24
N ALA A 47 -0.82 9.50 -4.93
CA ALA A 47 0.40 9.59 -4.16
C ALA A 47 0.60 8.33 -3.33
N ILE A 48 1.82 7.82 -3.31
CA ILE A 48 2.19 6.63 -2.55
C ILE A 48 3.13 6.96 -1.40
N GLY A 49 2.85 6.29 -0.28
CA GLY A 49 3.61 6.40 0.95
C GLY A 49 3.47 5.13 1.76
N TRP A 50 3.94 5.16 3.01
CA TRP A 50 3.82 4.03 3.92
C TRP A 50 3.91 4.44 5.38
N ASP A 51 3.44 3.55 6.25
CA ASP A 51 3.71 3.60 7.68
C ASP A 51 4.11 2.21 8.20
N GLU A 52 4.18 2.04 9.52
CA GLU A 52 4.50 0.76 10.14
C GLU A 52 3.50 -0.36 9.80
N ALA A 53 2.25 0.00 9.50
CA ALA A 53 1.14 -0.95 9.32
C ALA A 53 1.01 -1.41 7.87
N SER A 54 1.17 -0.52 6.88
CA SER A 54 0.95 -0.85 5.48
C SER A 54 1.58 0.17 4.52
N ALA A 55 1.56 -0.13 3.23
CA ALA A 55 1.69 0.91 2.21
C ALA A 55 0.38 1.73 2.16
N ILE A 56 0.48 2.99 1.73
CA ILE A 56 -0.59 3.98 1.71
C ILE A 56 -0.71 4.49 0.28
N LEU A 57 -1.93 4.47 -0.24
CA LEU A 57 -2.32 5.15 -1.46
C LEU A 57 -3.25 6.30 -1.11
N LYS A 58 -2.82 7.51 -1.46
CA LYS A 58 -3.63 8.72 -1.43
C LYS A 58 -4.09 9.05 -2.83
N VAL A 59 -5.36 9.43 -2.97
CA VAL A 59 -5.89 9.87 -4.27
C VAL A 59 -6.63 11.17 -4.09
N LEU A 60 -6.23 12.18 -4.86
CA LEU A 60 -6.92 13.47 -4.94
C LEU A 60 -7.87 13.44 -6.13
N ILE A 61 -9.16 13.59 -5.88
CA ILE A 61 -10.21 13.71 -6.90
C ILE A 61 -11.06 14.91 -6.52
N ASP A 62 -11.29 15.83 -7.46
CA ASP A 62 -12.13 17.02 -7.27
C ASP A 62 -11.80 17.86 -6.01
N GLY A 63 -10.53 17.85 -5.57
CA GLY A 63 -10.05 18.60 -4.40
C GLY A 63 -10.13 17.84 -3.08
N GLU A 64 -10.65 16.61 -3.06
CA GLU A 64 -10.75 15.77 -1.87
C GLU A 64 -9.75 14.60 -1.89
N TRP A 65 -9.06 14.39 -0.78
CA TRP A 65 -8.10 13.30 -0.60
C TRP A 65 -8.77 12.07 0.01
N GLY A 66 -8.80 10.96 -0.74
CA GLY A 66 -9.12 9.63 -0.23
C GLY A 66 -7.86 8.86 0.19
N THR A 67 -8.02 7.91 1.11
CA THR A 67 -6.92 7.05 1.61
C THR A 67 -7.30 5.58 1.50
N TRP A 68 -6.40 4.80 0.90
CA TRP A 68 -6.47 3.34 0.84
C TRP A 68 -5.15 2.75 1.29
N ARG A 69 -5.19 1.51 1.78
CA ARG A 69 -4.02 0.81 2.28
C ARG A 69 -3.75 -0.45 1.48
N LEU A 70 -2.47 -0.71 1.24
CA LEU A 70 -1.99 -1.79 0.39
C LEU A 70 -1.03 -2.69 1.19
N PRO A 71 -1.02 -4.01 0.93
CA PRO A 71 -0.07 -4.92 1.53
C PRO A 71 1.36 -4.60 1.08
N LYS A 72 2.31 -4.94 1.94
CA LYS A 72 3.74 -4.94 1.62
C LYS A 72 4.17 -6.37 1.35
N ALA A 73 4.83 -6.62 0.21
CA ALA A 73 5.47 -7.93 0.00
C ALA A 73 6.73 -8.07 0.87
N SER A 74 7.37 -6.96 1.22
CA SER A 74 8.54 -6.96 2.09
C SER A 74 8.68 -5.68 2.90
N GLN A 75 9.06 -5.83 4.17
CA GLN A 75 9.47 -4.72 5.03
C GLN A 75 10.89 -4.20 4.72
N CYS A 76 11.66 -4.87 3.86
CA CYS A 76 12.98 -4.38 3.46
C CYS A 76 12.91 -2.99 2.79
N TYR A 77 11.75 -2.63 2.24
CA TYR A 77 11.51 -1.30 1.65
C TYR A 77 11.22 -0.20 2.69
N ASP A 78 10.84 -0.54 3.93
CA ASP A 78 10.47 0.44 4.96
C ASP A 78 11.64 1.34 5.33
N HIS A 79 12.86 0.78 5.35
CA HIS A 79 14.09 1.50 5.69
C HIS A 79 14.81 2.10 4.48
N GLY A 80 14.14 2.13 3.32
CA GLY A 80 14.67 2.80 2.14
C GLY A 80 14.91 4.28 2.44
N TRP A 81 16.18 4.69 2.49
CA TRP A 81 16.54 6.11 2.62
C TRP A 81 16.23 6.93 1.36
N LEU A 82 15.89 6.27 0.26
CA LEU A 82 15.80 6.86 -1.05
C LEU A 82 14.33 6.98 -1.46
N THR A 83 13.80 8.20 -1.41
CA THR A 83 12.46 8.58 -1.92
C THR A 83 12.33 8.42 -3.44
N GLU A 84 13.29 7.77 -4.09
CA GLU A 84 13.40 7.64 -5.54
C GLU A 84 13.03 6.22 -6.05
N TRP A 85 12.64 5.30 -5.17
CA TRP A 85 12.25 3.93 -5.55
C TRP A 85 10.75 3.74 -5.30
N THR A 86 10.07 2.87 -6.05
CA THR A 86 8.60 2.80 -6.21
C THR A 86 8.04 3.96 -7.05
N ARG A 87 7.32 3.62 -8.13
CA ARG A 87 6.88 4.57 -9.15
C ARG A 87 5.48 4.25 -9.61
N ILE A 88 4.78 5.28 -10.06
CA ILE A 88 3.56 5.18 -10.84
C ILE A 88 3.88 5.64 -12.27
N ARG A 89 3.70 4.76 -13.26
CA ARG A 89 4.00 5.07 -14.67
C ARG A 89 2.93 4.49 -15.59
N GLU A 90 2.64 5.25 -16.65
CA GLU A 90 1.96 4.71 -17.82
C GLU A 90 2.96 3.80 -18.57
N VAL A 91 2.65 2.50 -18.63
CA VAL A 91 3.48 1.51 -19.34
C VAL A 91 2.89 1.18 -20.71
N GLU A 92 1.59 1.25 -20.87
CA GLU A 92 0.93 1.14 -22.18
C GLU A 92 -0.11 2.25 -22.24
N THR A 93 -0.61 2.58 -23.43
CA THR A 93 -1.66 3.61 -23.58
C THR A 93 -2.79 3.35 -22.59
N GLU A 94 -3.00 4.30 -21.68
CA GLU A 94 -4.01 4.31 -20.62
C GLU A 94 -3.84 3.24 -19.52
N ARG A 95 -2.75 2.46 -19.55
CA ARG A 95 -2.43 1.44 -18.57
C ARG A 95 -1.33 1.91 -17.64
N PHE A 96 -1.70 2.21 -16.40
CA PHE A 96 -0.76 2.61 -15.37
C PHE A 96 -0.40 1.40 -14.50
N MET A 97 0.89 1.30 -14.21
CA MET A 97 1.41 0.40 -13.21
C MET A 97 1.90 1.23 -12.03
N MET A 98 1.83 0.63 -10.85
CA MET A 98 2.36 1.16 -9.62
C MET A 98 3.21 0.06 -8.97
N ASP A 99 4.51 0.28 -8.82
CA ASP A 99 5.33 -0.53 -7.93
C ASP A 99 5.24 0.11 -6.54
N CYS A 100 4.92 -0.64 -5.50
CA CYS A 100 4.97 -0.18 -4.12
C CYS A 100 5.28 -1.34 -3.17
N HIS A 101 6.32 -1.20 -2.34
CA HIS A 101 6.75 -2.21 -1.35
C HIS A 101 6.92 -3.64 -1.91
N GLY A 102 7.43 -3.77 -3.14
CA GLY A 102 7.75 -5.04 -3.77
C GLY A 102 6.56 -5.73 -4.43
N ILE A 103 5.48 -5.00 -4.69
CA ILE A 103 4.32 -5.49 -5.44
C ILE A 103 4.04 -4.50 -6.58
N PHE A 104 3.88 -5.06 -7.78
CA PHE A 104 3.29 -4.33 -8.90
C PHE A 104 1.78 -4.39 -8.83
N TYR A 105 1.14 -3.24 -8.96
CA TYR A 105 -0.29 -3.06 -9.04
C TYR A 105 -0.66 -2.45 -10.39
N GLU A 106 -1.71 -2.97 -11.00
CA GLU A 106 -2.39 -2.28 -12.08
C GLU A 106 -3.28 -1.19 -11.46
N LEU A 107 -2.98 0.06 -11.82
CA LEU A 107 -3.62 1.24 -11.30
C LEU A 107 -4.48 1.86 -12.41
N PRO A 108 -5.81 1.84 -12.31
CA PRO A 108 -6.64 2.55 -13.27
C PRO A 108 -6.54 4.06 -13.06
N ALA A 109 -5.99 4.78 -14.05
CA ALA A 109 -5.87 6.24 -13.98
C ALA A 109 -7.21 6.97 -14.24
N GLN A 110 -8.19 6.28 -14.79
CA GLN A 110 -9.55 6.81 -14.94
C GLN A 110 -10.24 6.87 -13.57
N VAL A 111 -11.05 7.90 -13.37
CA VAL A 111 -11.93 8.04 -12.21
C VAL A 111 -13.36 8.24 -12.70
N TYR A 112 -14.33 7.72 -11.95
CA TYR A 112 -15.75 7.85 -12.28
C TYR A 112 -16.55 8.10 -11.00
N GLY A 113 -17.44 9.09 -11.03
CA GLY A 113 -18.32 9.39 -9.89
C GLY A 113 -17.58 9.78 -8.61
N GLY A 114 -16.38 10.37 -8.70
CA GLY A 114 -15.57 10.74 -7.54
C GLY A 114 -14.78 9.58 -6.91
N GLY A 115 -14.86 8.37 -7.47
CA GLY A 115 -14.16 7.19 -7.00
C GLY A 115 -13.03 6.73 -7.92
N ILE A 116 -12.10 5.95 -7.34
CA ILE A 116 -11.12 5.18 -8.12
C ILE A 116 -11.72 3.85 -8.56
N PHE A 117 -11.30 3.38 -9.73
CA PHE A 117 -11.58 2.00 -10.10
C PHE A 117 -10.76 1.02 -9.23
N PRO A 118 -11.27 -0.22 -9.07
CA PRO A 118 -10.58 -1.34 -8.48
C PRO A 118 -9.08 -1.47 -8.82
N ILE A 119 -8.21 -1.48 -7.79
CA ILE A 119 -6.77 -1.70 -7.94
C ILE A 119 -6.48 -3.20 -7.89
N LYS A 120 -5.57 -3.69 -8.74
CA LYS A 120 -5.28 -5.13 -8.82
C LYS A 120 -3.80 -5.40 -8.64
N PRO A 121 -3.38 -6.28 -7.71
CA PRO A 121 -2.00 -6.72 -7.65
C PRO A 121 -1.71 -7.66 -8.82
N VAL A 122 -0.54 -7.50 -9.44
CA VAL A 122 -0.09 -8.29 -10.60
C VAL A 122 0.93 -9.32 -10.19
N CYS A 123 2.01 -8.90 -9.52
CA CYS A 123 3.06 -9.79 -9.04
C CYS A 123 3.80 -9.21 -7.85
N GLN A 124 4.39 -10.09 -7.04
CA GLN A 124 5.44 -9.69 -6.10
C GLN A 124 6.82 -9.81 -6.76
N HIS A 125 7.77 -9.00 -6.31
CA HIS A 125 9.16 -9.08 -6.76
C HIS A 125 10.16 -8.74 -5.65
N LEU A 126 11.36 -9.29 -5.78
CA LEU A 126 12.50 -9.00 -4.91
C LEU A 126 13.48 -7.99 -5.54
N ARG A 127 13.17 -7.52 -6.76
CA ARG A 127 14.01 -6.56 -7.48
C ARG A 127 13.83 -5.17 -6.89
N ILE A 128 14.93 -4.46 -6.65
CA ILE A 128 14.89 -3.01 -6.44
C ILE A 128 14.77 -2.32 -7.80
N ILE A 129 13.64 -1.68 -8.06
CA ILE A 129 13.29 -1.04 -9.34
C ILE A 129 13.19 0.48 -9.11
N PRO A 130 14.20 1.27 -9.49
CA PRO A 130 14.15 2.72 -9.33
C PRO A 130 13.16 3.42 -10.26
N ASP A 131 13.04 2.93 -11.49
CA ASP A 131 12.09 3.42 -12.48
C ASP A 131 11.84 2.36 -13.55
N TYR A 132 10.78 2.56 -14.31
CA TYR A 132 10.44 1.74 -15.45
C TYR A 132 9.67 2.54 -16.48
N CYS A 133 9.77 2.14 -17.74
CA CYS A 133 9.06 2.79 -18.83
C CYS A 133 8.84 1.81 -19.97
N SER A 134 8.11 2.27 -20.97
CA SER A 134 8.01 1.56 -22.24
C SER A 134 8.97 2.11 -23.26
N TRP A 135 9.71 1.18 -23.90
CA TRP A 135 10.67 1.50 -24.94
C TRP A 135 10.64 0.42 -26.02
N ALA A 136 10.53 0.85 -27.28
CA ALA A 136 10.46 -0.05 -28.45
C ALA A 136 9.39 -1.16 -28.33
N GLY A 137 8.27 -0.88 -27.67
CA GLY A 137 7.18 -1.84 -27.45
C GLY A 137 7.44 -2.87 -26.35
N LEU A 138 8.48 -2.68 -25.54
CA LEU A 138 8.82 -3.51 -24.38
C LEU A 138 8.67 -2.70 -23.09
N LEU A 139 8.25 -3.37 -22.03
CA LEU A 139 8.40 -2.89 -20.67
C LEU A 139 9.88 -3.02 -20.27
N VAL A 140 10.48 -1.92 -19.86
CA VAL A 140 11.87 -1.84 -19.41
C VAL A 140 11.90 -1.46 -17.95
N LEU A 141 12.46 -2.32 -17.10
CA LEU A 141 12.65 -2.07 -15.67
C LEU A 141 14.13 -1.75 -15.42
N ALA A 142 14.40 -0.62 -14.76
CA ALA A 142 15.73 -0.36 -14.21
C ALA A 142 15.99 -1.30 -13.02
N GLY A 143 17.26 -1.61 -12.77
CA GLY A 143 17.68 -2.41 -11.62
C GLY A 143 18.66 -1.61 -10.78
N ASN A 144 18.49 -1.64 -9.45
CA ASN A 144 19.52 -1.21 -8.51
C ASN A 144 19.71 -2.27 -7.41
N GLN A 145 20.17 -3.46 -7.82
CA GLN A 145 20.24 -4.62 -6.91
C GLN A 145 21.40 -4.53 -5.89
N ASN A 146 22.29 -3.55 -6.04
CA ASN A 146 23.41 -3.36 -5.13
C ASN A 146 23.82 -1.89 -5.10
N THR A 147 24.07 -1.37 -3.90
CA THR A 147 24.68 -0.05 -3.69
C THR A 147 25.87 -0.22 -2.75
N PRO A 148 27.11 0.09 -3.17
CA PRO A 148 28.26 0.10 -2.28
C PRO A 148 28.21 1.35 -1.40
N ASN A 149 27.30 1.38 -0.41
CA ASN A 149 27.23 2.48 0.55
C ASN A 149 28.50 2.48 1.40
N GLY A 150 29.41 3.43 1.14
CA GLY A 150 30.67 3.60 1.86
C GLY A 150 31.62 2.41 1.73
N ASP A 151 31.66 1.76 0.56
CA ASP A 151 32.48 0.56 0.29
C ASP A 151 32.19 -0.64 1.22
N ASN A 152 31.05 -0.65 1.92
CA ASN A 152 30.67 -1.75 2.81
C ASN A 152 30.32 -3.05 2.08
N ASN A 153 30.16 -3.03 0.75
CA ASN A 153 29.93 -4.23 -0.05
C ASN A 153 31.13 -4.52 -0.97
N PRO A 154 32.02 -5.47 -0.60
CA PRO A 154 33.18 -5.83 -1.42
C PRO A 154 32.80 -6.49 -2.76
N LEU A 155 31.54 -6.92 -2.95
CA LEU A 155 31.00 -7.44 -4.22
C LEU A 155 30.39 -6.32 -5.11
N GLY A 156 30.47 -5.05 -4.70
CA GLY A 156 29.93 -3.88 -5.41
C GLY A 156 30.60 -3.54 -6.75
N GLY A 157 31.77 -4.12 -7.05
CA GLY A 157 32.53 -3.83 -8.28
C GLY A 157 31.98 -4.43 -9.58
N GLN A 158 30.83 -5.12 -9.55
CA GLN A 158 30.19 -5.69 -10.75
C GLN A 158 28.91 -4.92 -11.12
N PRO A 159 28.62 -4.72 -12.42
CA PRO A 159 27.40 -4.04 -12.85
C PRO A 159 26.16 -4.89 -12.53
N MET A 160 25.54 -4.58 -11.39
CA MET A 160 24.26 -5.19 -10.95
C MET A 160 23.06 -4.28 -11.27
N ALA A 161 23.29 -3.19 -12.00
CA ALA A 161 22.28 -2.22 -12.43
C ALA A 161 21.65 -2.57 -13.79
N GLY A 162 21.46 -3.86 -14.06
CA GLY A 162 20.98 -4.35 -15.36
C GLY A 162 19.52 -3.97 -15.62
N LEU A 163 19.23 -3.60 -16.87
CA LEU A 163 17.87 -3.46 -17.37
C LEU A 163 17.23 -4.84 -17.52
N TRP A 164 15.99 -4.98 -17.08
CA TRP A 164 15.13 -6.08 -17.50
C TRP A 164 14.23 -5.58 -18.62
N MET A 165 14.06 -6.38 -19.67
CA MET A 165 13.18 -6.06 -20.80
C MET A 165 12.25 -7.25 -21.05
N GLY A 166 10.96 -6.96 -21.17
CA GLY A 166 9.94 -7.98 -21.42
C GLY A 166 8.63 -7.35 -21.85
N LYS A 167 7.59 -8.16 -21.91
CA LYS A 167 6.20 -7.70 -22.05
C LYS A 167 5.64 -7.39 -20.67
N THR A 168 4.64 -6.52 -20.59
CA THR A 168 3.93 -6.25 -19.34
C THR A 168 3.34 -7.54 -18.73
N ASP A 169 2.87 -8.46 -19.58
CA ASP A 169 2.34 -9.76 -19.14
C ASP A 169 3.41 -10.70 -18.55
N ASP A 170 4.69 -10.50 -18.86
CA ASP A 170 5.77 -11.30 -18.28
C ASP A 170 5.91 -11.04 -16.76
N LEU A 171 5.36 -9.93 -16.25
CA LEU A 171 5.31 -9.64 -14.81
C LEU A 171 4.58 -10.73 -14.03
N TRP A 172 3.55 -11.36 -14.62
CA TRP A 172 2.80 -12.45 -13.98
C TRP A 172 3.69 -13.67 -13.68
N GLY A 173 4.82 -13.80 -14.38
CA GLY A 173 5.81 -14.85 -14.15
C GLY A 173 6.81 -14.56 -13.01
N LEU A 174 6.85 -13.35 -12.45
CA LEU A 174 7.80 -12.99 -11.38
C LEU A 174 7.45 -13.62 -10.03
N GLY A 175 6.16 -13.81 -9.77
CA GLY A 175 5.65 -14.40 -8.55
C GLY A 175 4.22 -13.97 -8.27
N LYS A 176 3.39 -14.90 -7.78
CA LYS A 176 2.02 -14.57 -7.36
C LYS A 176 2.06 -13.47 -6.28
N PRO A 177 1.12 -12.51 -6.29
CA PRO A 177 1.00 -11.52 -5.23
C PRO A 177 0.89 -12.17 -3.85
N GLN A 178 1.78 -11.77 -2.95
CA GLN A 178 1.76 -12.12 -1.53
C GLN A 178 2.22 -10.89 -0.75
N GLY A 179 1.84 -10.82 0.52
CA GLY A 179 2.23 -9.70 1.36
C GLY A 179 1.44 -9.63 2.65
N TRP A 180 1.77 -8.64 3.46
CA TRP A 180 1.08 -8.40 4.72
C TRP A 180 0.96 -6.92 5.00
N GLY A 181 0.06 -6.60 5.90
CA GLY A 181 -0.17 -5.25 6.37
C GLY A 181 -1.59 -5.12 6.87
N GLY A 182 -2.02 -3.92 7.18
CA GLY A 182 -3.42 -3.71 7.51
C GLY A 182 -3.70 -2.29 7.93
N PRO A 183 -4.96 -2.02 8.31
CA PRO A 183 -5.37 -0.69 8.71
C PRO A 183 -4.69 -0.19 9.98
N TRP A 184 -4.36 -1.09 10.91
CA TRP A 184 -3.89 -0.70 12.24
C TRP A 184 -2.68 -1.51 12.70
N ARG A 185 -1.75 -0.83 13.35
CA ARG A 185 -0.63 -1.43 14.07
C ARG A 185 -0.34 -0.61 15.32
N ARG A 186 -0.76 -1.11 16.48
CA ARG A 186 -0.74 -0.39 17.76
C ARG A 186 -1.39 1.00 17.65
N THR A 187 -2.48 1.08 16.90
CA THR A 187 -3.17 2.32 16.57
C THR A 187 -4.26 2.58 17.59
N LYS A 188 -4.39 3.84 18.05
CA LYS A 188 -5.56 4.25 18.83
C LYS A 188 -6.78 4.26 17.91
N VAL A 189 -7.81 3.51 18.28
CA VAL A 189 -9.06 3.37 17.52
C VAL A 189 -10.18 3.98 18.35
N THR A 190 -10.99 4.81 17.70
CA THR A 190 -12.23 5.36 18.26
C THR A 190 -13.38 4.41 17.96
N ALA A 191 -14.26 4.21 18.93
CA ALA A 191 -15.47 3.42 18.78
C ALA A 191 -16.35 3.93 17.61
N GLY A 192 -16.82 3.02 16.77
CA GLY A 192 -17.71 3.31 15.64
C GLY A 192 -17.06 3.94 14.41
N GLU A 193 -15.77 4.31 14.48
CA GLU A 193 -15.05 4.86 13.32
C GLU A 193 -14.48 3.73 12.46
N PRO A 194 -14.83 3.68 11.15
CA PRO A 194 -14.25 2.69 10.24
C PRO A 194 -12.79 3.00 9.95
N SER A 195 -11.99 1.95 9.83
CA SER A 195 -10.62 2.05 9.35
C SER A 195 -10.55 2.46 7.88
N ASP A 196 -9.36 2.91 7.45
CA ASP A 196 -9.05 3.01 6.02
C ASP A 196 -9.28 1.64 5.34
N PRO A 197 -9.82 1.61 4.11
CA PRO A 197 -9.95 0.39 3.33
C PRO A 197 -8.58 -0.25 3.03
N PHE A 198 -8.48 -1.56 3.22
CA PHE A 198 -7.30 -2.36 2.94
C PHE A 198 -7.55 -3.31 1.75
N LEU A 199 -6.63 -3.35 0.80
CA LEU A 199 -6.75 -4.15 -0.41
C LEU A 199 -6.81 -5.64 -0.08
N MET A 200 -7.85 -6.32 -0.55
CA MET A 200 -8.07 -7.75 -0.30
C MET A 200 -8.09 -8.59 -1.58
N THR A 201 -8.35 -7.98 -2.74
CA THR A 201 -8.44 -8.71 -4.02
C THR A 201 -7.09 -9.16 -4.56
N GLY A 202 -7.10 -10.23 -5.37
CA GLY A 202 -5.92 -10.72 -6.10
C GLY A 202 -4.95 -11.57 -5.29
N PHE A 203 -5.26 -11.85 -4.01
CA PHE A 203 -4.51 -12.75 -3.14
C PHE A 203 -5.22 -14.10 -2.97
N GLU A 204 -4.48 -15.20 -2.82
CA GLU A 204 -5.04 -16.55 -2.80
C GLU A 204 -5.58 -16.93 -1.42
N HIS A 205 -4.69 -17.06 -0.43
CA HIS A 205 -5.06 -17.33 0.96
C HIS A 205 -4.97 -16.06 1.80
N LYS A 206 -5.88 -15.94 2.76
CA LYS A 206 -6.01 -14.74 3.58
C LYS A 206 -6.24 -15.13 5.02
N CYS A 207 -5.54 -14.48 5.93
CA CYS A 207 -5.92 -14.46 7.34
C CYS A 207 -5.83 -13.04 7.88
N LEU A 208 -6.60 -12.78 8.92
CA LEU A 208 -6.61 -11.54 9.68
C LEU A 208 -6.17 -11.87 11.11
N HIS A 209 -5.12 -11.21 11.57
CA HIS A 209 -4.72 -11.18 12.96
C HIS A 209 -5.22 -9.90 13.62
N LEU A 210 -5.99 -10.06 14.70
CA LEU A 210 -6.50 -8.98 15.52
C LEU A 210 -5.95 -9.08 16.93
N ALA A 211 -5.48 -7.97 17.46
CA ALA A 211 -5.13 -7.84 18.87
C ALA A 211 -5.52 -6.46 19.36
N GLN A 212 -5.87 -6.35 20.63
CA GLN A 212 -6.18 -5.06 21.24
C GLN A 212 -5.63 -4.98 22.66
N THR A 213 -5.24 -3.77 23.05
CA THR A 213 -4.94 -3.40 24.42
C THR A 213 -5.96 -2.38 24.89
N GLY A 214 -6.58 -2.66 26.03
CA GLY A 214 -7.74 -1.93 26.55
C GLY A 214 -8.20 -2.51 27.89
N GLY A 215 -9.25 -1.93 28.46
CA GLY A 215 -9.76 -2.35 29.78
C GLY A 215 -10.71 -3.57 29.75
N GLY A 216 -11.26 -3.92 28.58
CA GLY A 216 -12.26 -4.97 28.44
C GLY A 216 -12.27 -5.61 27.05
N PRO A 217 -13.15 -6.60 26.79
CA PRO A 217 -13.34 -7.15 25.46
C PRO A 217 -13.87 -6.08 24.50
N VAL A 218 -13.39 -6.12 23.26
CA VAL A 218 -13.80 -5.24 22.17
C VAL A 218 -14.33 -6.12 21.04
N GLU A 219 -15.46 -5.75 20.48
CA GLU A 219 -16.03 -6.36 19.30
C GLU A 219 -15.55 -5.62 18.05
N PHE A 220 -14.92 -6.36 17.13
CA PHE A 220 -14.51 -5.84 15.83
C PHE A 220 -15.45 -6.33 14.75
N THR A 221 -16.14 -5.42 14.08
CA THR A 221 -16.91 -5.71 12.87
C THR A 221 -16.00 -5.61 11.66
N LEU A 222 -15.86 -6.71 10.92
CA LEU A 222 -15.23 -6.72 9.60
C LEU A 222 -16.29 -6.36 8.56
N GLU A 223 -16.04 -5.29 7.82
CA GLU A 223 -16.82 -4.92 6.65
C GLU A 223 -16.01 -5.15 5.37
N THR A 224 -16.69 -5.61 4.33
CA THR A 224 -16.08 -5.81 3.02
C THR A 224 -16.85 -5.10 1.93
N ASP A 225 -16.11 -4.58 0.96
CA ASP A 225 -16.63 -4.03 -0.29
C ASP A 225 -16.27 -5.02 -1.40
N VAL A 226 -17.27 -5.76 -1.87
CA VAL A 226 -17.09 -6.81 -2.88
C VAL A 226 -16.89 -6.23 -4.27
N LEU A 227 -17.51 -5.09 -4.57
CA LEU A 227 -17.51 -4.47 -5.91
C LEU A 227 -16.33 -3.52 -6.11
N GLY A 228 -15.77 -2.98 -5.03
CA GLY A 228 -14.75 -1.94 -5.06
C GLY A 228 -15.30 -0.55 -5.36
N ASP A 229 -16.61 -0.32 -5.13
CA ASP A 229 -17.31 0.94 -5.40
C ASP A 229 -17.58 1.76 -4.13
N GLY A 230 -17.05 1.33 -2.98
CA GLY A 230 -17.23 1.97 -1.68
C GLY A 230 -18.45 1.46 -0.91
N THR A 231 -19.20 0.49 -1.44
CA THR A 231 -20.39 -0.06 -0.77
C THR A 231 -20.00 -1.19 0.19
N PHE A 232 -19.68 -0.83 1.43
CA PHE A 232 -19.28 -1.79 2.47
C PHE A 232 -20.47 -2.50 3.12
N ALA A 233 -20.30 -3.80 3.39
CA ALA A 233 -21.25 -4.62 4.14
C ALA A 233 -20.56 -5.41 5.25
N ALA A 234 -21.19 -5.45 6.43
CA ALA A 234 -20.74 -6.28 7.54
C ALA A 234 -20.71 -7.75 7.13
N THR A 235 -19.55 -8.39 7.34
CA THR A 235 -19.28 -9.76 6.91
C THR A 235 -19.03 -10.68 8.10
N GLU A 236 -18.31 -10.20 9.10
CA GLU A 236 -18.01 -10.97 10.30
C GLU A 236 -17.86 -10.07 11.52
N THR A 237 -17.99 -10.67 12.69
CA THR A 237 -17.83 -9.99 13.97
C THR A 237 -16.94 -10.84 14.87
N ILE A 238 -15.88 -10.24 15.39
CA ILE A 238 -14.83 -10.94 16.12
C ILE A 238 -14.63 -10.25 17.47
N MET A 239 -14.93 -10.98 18.55
CA MET A 239 -14.69 -10.51 19.91
C MET A 239 -13.25 -10.81 20.34
N VAL A 240 -12.55 -9.77 20.80
CA VAL A 240 -11.14 -9.85 21.23
C VAL A 240 -11.00 -9.34 22.65
N GLY A 241 -10.55 -10.21 23.56
CA GLY A 241 -10.27 -9.84 24.95
C GLY A 241 -9.09 -8.87 25.10
N ALA A 242 -9.01 -8.19 26.24
CA ALA A 242 -7.90 -7.27 26.54
C ALA A 242 -6.56 -8.02 26.57
N GLY A 243 -5.61 -7.60 25.73
CA GLY A 243 -4.30 -8.25 25.59
C GLY A 243 -4.36 -9.60 24.86
N GLU A 244 -5.51 -10.00 24.33
CA GLU A 244 -5.66 -11.21 23.53
C GLU A 244 -5.33 -10.95 22.05
N GLN A 245 -4.88 -12.00 21.37
CA GLN A 245 -4.78 -12.04 19.91
C GLN A 245 -5.73 -13.12 19.37
N ARG A 246 -6.51 -12.75 18.35
CA ARG A 246 -7.37 -13.64 17.58
C ARG A 246 -6.88 -13.72 16.15
N THR A 247 -7.08 -14.87 15.53
CA THR A 247 -6.82 -15.09 14.11
C THR A 247 -8.10 -15.56 13.46
N HIS A 248 -8.52 -14.85 12.42
CA HIS A 248 -9.60 -15.28 11.53
C HIS A 248 -8.99 -15.73 10.20
N VAL A 249 -9.34 -16.94 9.76
CA VAL A 249 -8.85 -17.51 8.49
C VAL A 249 -10.01 -17.51 7.51
N PHE A 250 -9.85 -16.79 6.42
CA PHE A 250 -10.89 -16.70 5.40
C PHE A 250 -10.99 -18.01 4.61
N PRO A 251 -12.20 -18.44 4.22
CA PRO A 251 -12.35 -19.64 3.42
C PRO A 251 -11.67 -19.46 2.05
N PRO A 252 -11.15 -20.54 1.44
CA PRO A 252 -10.62 -20.50 0.08
C PRO A 252 -11.65 -19.91 -0.90
N GLY A 253 -11.22 -19.00 -1.77
CA GLY A 253 -12.11 -18.32 -2.72
C GLY A 253 -12.89 -17.14 -2.15
N PHE A 254 -12.76 -16.82 -0.85
CA PHE A 254 -13.29 -15.55 -0.34
C PHE A 254 -12.64 -14.38 -1.08
N SER A 255 -13.47 -13.56 -1.71
CA SER A 255 -13.05 -12.44 -2.54
C SER A 255 -13.92 -11.23 -2.25
N ALA A 256 -13.27 -10.19 -1.75
CA ALA A 256 -13.77 -8.83 -1.73
C ALA A 256 -12.67 -7.92 -2.28
N HIS A 257 -13.04 -6.74 -2.76
CA HIS A 257 -12.08 -5.77 -3.26
C HIS A 257 -11.34 -5.09 -2.10
N TRP A 258 -12.10 -4.50 -1.19
CA TRP A 258 -11.59 -3.86 0.02
C TRP A 258 -12.15 -4.52 1.29
N ALA A 259 -11.38 -4.45 2.36
CA ALA A 259 -11.83 -4.78 3.71
C ALA A 259 -11.51 -3.63 4.67
N ARG A 260 -12.37 -3.40 5.67
CA ARG A 260 -12.13 -2.44 6.74
C ARG A 260 -12.70 -2.96 8.06
N LEU A 261 -12.26 -2.37 9.16
CA LEU A 261 -12.73 -2.75 10.49
C LEU A 261 -13.37 -1.58 11.23
N ILE A 262 -14.35 -1.89 12.06
CA ILE A 262 -14.97 -0.98 13.02
C ILE A 262 -14.84 -1.64 14.40
N ALA A 263 -14.38 -0.89 15.41
CA ALA A 263 -14.40 -1.33 16.80
C ALA A 263 -15.63 -0.76 17.51
N ASP A 264 -16.26 -1.53 18.40
CA ASP A 264 -17.39 -1.07 19.20
C ASP A 264 -16.99 -0.20 20.42
N ALA A 265 -15.70 -0.21 20.77
CA ALA A 265 -15.15 0.52 21.90
C ALA A 265 -13.77 1.12 21.60
N ASP A 266 -13.44 2.22 22.28
CA ASP A 266 -12.12 2.84 22.20
C ASP A 266 -11.04 1.88 22.70
N CYS A 267 -10.01 1.66 21.89
CA CYS A 267 -8.90 0.77 22.25
C CYS A 267 -7.62 1.12 21.49
N THR A 268 -6.52 0.44 21.83
CA THR A 268 -5.34 0.41 20.95
C THR A 268 -5.30 -0.93 20.24
N ALA A 269 -5.55 -0.93 18.93
CA ALA A 269 -5.70 -2.15 18.14
C ALA A 269 -4.55 -2.39 17.16
N THR A 270 -4.34 -3.65 16.84
CA THR A 270 -3.54 -4.12 15.71
C THR A 270 -4.42 -5.02 14.88
N ALA A 271 -4.59 -4.66 13.61
CA ALA A 271 -5.34 -5.43 12.63
C ALA A 271 -4.45 -5.61 11.40
N GLN A 272 -3.95 -6.82 11.21
CA GLN A 272 -2.98 -7.16 10.17
C GLN A 272 -3.47 -8.35 9.38
N PHE A 273 -3.66 -8.15 8.09
CA PHE A 273 -3.92 -9.19 7.12
C PHE A 273 -2.60 -9.77 6.62
N VAL A 274 -2.59 -11.09 6.43
CA VAL A 274 -1.47 -11.82 5.81
C VAL A 274 -2.01 -12.59 4.63
N TYR A 275 -1.36 -12.41 3.49
CA TYR A 275 -1.72 -12.97 2.20
C TYR A 275 -0.60 -13.86 1.66
N THR A 276 -0.95 -15.09 1.29
CA THR A 276 -0.04 -16.10 0.72
C THR A 276 -0.64 -16.74 -0.52
#